data_AF-A0A1Y3MWV7-F1
#
_entry.id   AF-A0A1Y3MWV7-F1
#
_cell.length_a   1.000
_cell.length_b   1.000
_cell.length_c   1.000
_cell.angle_alpha   90.00
_cell.angle_beta   90.00
_cell.angle_gamma   90.00
#
_symmetry.space_group_name_H-M   'P 1'
#
loop_
_entity.id
_entity.type
_entity.pdbx_description
1 polymer ?
#
loop_
_entity_poly.entity_id
_entity_poly.type
_entity_poly.pdbx_seq_one_letter_code
_entity_poly.pdbx_strand_id
1 'polypeptide(L)'
;MKLLSIVLISIINICFCATAVSASEVLSNGYFKFQSFGTFINFATIVGLESKYKNDVDLIIPAYINHQGTAYKVSQVSSNAFVNEKFETVIIPSNVDIYLFENAFKNCKNLKKIIIDGDLSYDKGAFSGSNNIEFEGPGLSKLVERLSKNLLEEWKIPINQNFEGNSASQLQNKRKSIYNLAKKINEKFPHSGNSGNLGYSLVFQKVNHRGMSRLFRQLAITMGIKPTDIFNAADGHCSFWNYVRIGNEWYNVDVYTFDFKKYSSYTNGFFFSNKEFSNHLVSNVNYMFSHEIHTQPNKWIVYDDQYGTDGEIVEYRVLLSNGEDPNKVKFDDYIKDNKLGGTRV
;
A
#
# COMPACT_ATOMS: atom_id res chain seq x y z
N MET A 1 -16.60 -13.39 -32.52
CA MET A 1 -16.81 -11.98 -32.11
C MET A 1 -15.74 -11.59 -31.08
N LYS A 2 -14.53 -11.28 -31.55
CA LYS A 2 -13.41 -10.86 -30.70
C LYS A 2 -12.60 -9.83 -31.49
N LEU A 3 -13.13 -8.60 -31.55
CA LEU A 3 -12.37 -7.44 -32.05
C LEU A 3 -12.96 -6.09 -31.60
N LEU A 4 -13.83 -6.09 -30.57
CA LEU A 4 -14.58 -4.89 -30.14
C LEU A 4 -14.24 -4.40 -28.72
N SER A 5 -13.27 -4.99 -28.03
CA SER A 5 -12.94 -4.62 -26.64
C SER A 5 -11.60 -3.88 -26.48
N ILE A 6 -10.90 -3.55 -27.57
CA ILE A 6 -9.65 -2.75 -27.53
C ILE A 6 -9.93 -1.27 -27.85
N VAL A 7 -11.16 -0.92 -28.24
CA VAL A 7 -11.54 0.45 -28.60
C VAL A 7 -12.10 1.26 -27.41
N LEU A 8 -12.34 0.64 -26.25
CA LEU A 8 -12.98 1.32 -25.12
C LEU A 8 -12.01 2.03 -24.13
N ILE A 9 -10.69 1.94 -24.32
CA ILE A 9 -9.69 2.67 -23.50
C ILE A 9 -8.99 3.79 -24.28
N SER A 10 -9.30 3.95 -25.57
CA SER A 10 -8.73 5.01 -26.42
C SER A 10 -9.72 6.13 -26.77
N ILE A 11 -10.92 6.14 -26.17
CA ILE A 11 -11.98 7.15 -26.42
C ILE A 11 -12.27 7.99 -25.16
N ILE A 12 -11.21 8.43 -24.46
CA ILE A 12 -11.26 9.65 -23.64
C ILE A 12 -10.05 10.51 -24.01
N ASN A 13 -9.92 10.84 -25.30
CA ASN A 13 -8.96 11.85 -25.73
C ASN A 13 -9.38 12.65 -26.97
N ILE A 14 -10.61 12.52 -27.47
CA ILE A 14 -11.09 13.35 -28.57
C ILE A 14 -12.57 13.70 -28.36
N CYS A 15 -12.80 14.82 -27.67
CA CYS A 15 -13.94 15.70 -27.94
C CYS A 15 -13.41 17.07 -28.34
N PHE A 16 -12.68 17.12 -29.45
CA PHE A 16 -12.50 18.37 -30.21
C PHE A 16 -13.76 18.58 -31.06
N CYS A 17 -14.82 19.11 -30.45
CA CYS A 17 -15.84 19.83 -31.21
C CYS A 17 -15.46 21.30 -31.20
N ALA A 18 -15.07 21.79 -32.38
CA ALA A 18 -14.75 23.17 -32.66
C ALA A 18 -15.93 24.09 -32.29
N THR A 19 -15.85 24.69 -31.12
CA THR A 19 -16.27 26.06 -30.88
C THR A 19 -15.02 26.77 -30.40
N ALA A 20 -14.77 27.99 -30.90
CA ALA A 20 -13.55 28.73 -30.58
C ALA A 20 -13.38 28.76 -29.06
N VAL A 21 -12.43 27.98 -28.54
CA VAL A 21 -12.02 28.05 -27.14
C VAL A 21 -11.36 29.41 -27.01
N SER A 22 -12.13 30.42 -26.60
CA SER A 22 -11.58 31.61 -25.98
C SER A 22 -10.51 31.12 -25.00
N ALA A 23 -9.29 31.65 -25.09
CA ALA A 23 -8.16 31.24 -24.26
C ALA A 23 -8.65 30.88 -22.86
N SER A 24 -8.52 29.61 -22.47
CA SER A 24 -9.16 29.10 -21.25
C SER A 24 -8.73 29.99 -20.09
N GLU A 25 -9.68 30.70 -19.48
CA GLU A 25 -9.40 31.60 -18.37
C GLU A 25 -8.70 30.79 -17.28
N VAL A 26 -7.50 31.22 -16.87
CA VAL A 26 -6.83 30.64 -15.70
C VAL A 26 -7.52 31.23 -14.48
N LEU A 27 -8.29 30.40 -13.80
CA LEU A 27 -8.98 30.80 -12.56
C LEU A 27 -8.01 30.73 -11.40
N SER A 28 -8.22 31.57 -10.39
CA SER A 28 -7.46 31.52 -9.14
C SER A 28 -8.41 31.65 -7.95
N ASN A 29 -8.20 30.83 -6.93
CA ASN A 29 -8.86 31.02 -5.62
C ASN A 29 -7.94 31.78 -4.64
N GLY A 30 -6.88 32.41 -5.14
CA GLY A 30 -5.88 33.09 -4.32
C GLY A 30 -4.90 32.17 -3.62
N TYR A 31 -4.90 30.86 -3.93
CA TYR A 31 -3.92 29.84 -3.54
C TYR A 31 -3.50 28.96 -4.73
N PHE A 32 -4.48 28.36 -5.39
CA PHE A 32 -4.32 27.50 -6.55
C PHE A 32 -4.67 28.24 -7.84
N LYS A 33 -4.01 27.83 -8.92
CA LYS A 33 -4.36 28.17 -10.30
C LYS A 33 -5.09 27.01 -10.93
N PHE A 34 -6.15 27.28 -11.69
CA PHE A 34 -7.00 26.27 -12.30
C PHE A 34 -7.21 26.52 -13.78
N GLN A 35 -7.43 25.43 -14.52
CA GLN A 35 -7.97 25.43 -15.87
C GLN A 35 -9.33 24.73 -15.86
N SER A 36 -10.32 25.33 -16.53
CA SER A 36 -11.67 24.75 -16.68
C SER A 36 -11.82 24.18 -18.09
N PHE A 37 -12.45 23.00 -18.20
CA PHE A 37 -12.81 22.38 -19.47
C PHE A 37 -14.31 22.03 -19.47
N GLY A 38 -15.11 22.71 -20.31
CA GLY A 38 -16.34 22.15 -20.88
C GLY A 38 -17.63 22.21 -20.05
N THR A 39 -18.65 22.80 -20.68
CA THR A 39 -19.95 23.30 -20.20
C THR A 39 -21.01 22.29 -19.74
N PHE A 40 -20.69 21.00 -19.59
CA PHE A 40 -21.66 19.95 -19.21
C PHE A 40 -21.45 19.38 -17.80
N ILE A 41 -20.24 19.48 -17.26
CA ILE A 41 -19.88 19.11 -15.90
C ILE A 41 -18.96 20.21 -15.39
N ASN A 42 -19.37 20.97 -14.37
CA ASN A 42 -18.53 22.02 -13.81
C ASN A 42 -17.35 21.39 -13.06
N PHE A 43 -16.25 21.09 -13.75
CA PHE A 43 -15.01 20.64 -13.11
C PHE A 43 -13.86 21.64 -13.30
N ALA A 44 -12.92 21.60 -12.37
CA ALA A 44 -11.72 22.39 -12.36
C ALA A 44 -10.49 21.49 -12.20
N THR A 45 -9.48 21.77 -13.02
CA THR A 45 -8.18 21.09 -12.98
C THR A 45 -7.18 22.04 -12.33
N ILE A 46 -6.52 21.63 -11.25
CA ILE A 46 -5.42 22.40 -10.67
C ILE A 46 -4.23 22.32 -11.62
N VAL A 47 -3.69 23.49 -12.00
CA VAL A 47 -2.53 23.61 -12.89
C VAL A 47 -1.30 24.17 -12.18
N GLY A 48 -1.42 24.55 -10.90
CA GLY A 48 -0.29 24.92 -10.05
C GLY A 48 -0.68 25.83 -8.90
N LEU A 49 0.32 26.48 -8.32
CA LEU A 49 0.20 27.36 -7.16
C LEU A 49 0.41 28.84 -7.51
N GLU A 50 -0.18 29.70 -6.69
CA GLU A 50 0.22 31.10 -6.62
C GLU A 50 1.62 31.22 -6.02
N SER A 51 2.45 32.08 -6.61
CA SER A 51 3.90 32.13 -6.32
C SER A 51 4.25 32.36 -4.84
N LYS A 52 3.35 32.98 -4.06
CA LYS A 52 3.56 33.24 -2.63
C LYS A 52 3.49 31.98 -1.74
N TYR A 53 2.87 30.89 -2.20
CA TYR A 53 2.70 29.65 -1.41
C TYR A 53 3.64 28.51 -1.82
N LYS A 54 4.66 28.80 -2.63
CA LYS A 54 5.65 27.78 -3.04
C LYS A 54 6.50 27.23 -1.90
N ASN A 55 6.45 27.88 -0.73
CA ASN A 55 7.15 27.47 0.48
C ASN A 55 6.20 27.00 1.59
N ASP A 56 4.90 26.85 1.31
CA ASP A 56 3.95 26.32 2.29
C ASP A 56 4.32 24.89 2.65
N VAL A 57 4.07 24.52 3.90
CA VAL A 57 4.38 23.19 4.44
C VAL A 57 3.30 22.19 4.04
N ASP A 58 2.03 22.62 4.04
CA ASP A 58 0.88 21.75 3.77
C ASP A 58 0.14 22.21 2.52
N LEU A 59 -0.29 21.24 1.70
CA LEU A 59 -1.10 21.45 0.51
C LEU A 59 -2.47 20.78 0.68
N ILE A 60 -3.50 21.58 0.94
CA ILE A 60 -4.88 21.06 1.07
C ILE A 60 -5.61 21.21 -0.26
N ILE A 61 -6.00 20.10 -0.88
CA ILE A 61 -6.74 20.12 -2.14
C ILE A 61 -8.18 20.60 -1.88
N PRO A 62 -8.62 21.72 -2.48
CA PRO A 62 -9.98 22.21 -2.28
C PRO A 62 -10.97 21.33 -3.02
N ALA A 63 -12.19 21.16 -2.49
CA ALA A 63 -13.23 20.39 -3.16
C ALA A 63 -13.87 21.14 -4.35
N TYR A 64 -13.91 22.47 -4.27
CA TYR A 64 -14.51 23.34 -5.27
C TYR A 64 -13.75 24.65 -5.43
N ILE A 65 -13.92 25.29 -6.59
CA ILE A 65 -13.67 26.72 -6.80
C ILE A 65 -14.95 27.40 -7.26
N ASN A 66 -15.25 28.57 -6.69
CA ASN A 66 -16.35 29.42 -7.12
C ASN A 66 -15.84 30.47 -8.09
N HIS A 67 -16.44 30.55 -9.29
CA HIS A 67 -16.17 31.59 -10.27
C HIS A 67 -17.47 32.08 -10.89
N GLN A 68 -17.69 33.40 -10.89
CA GLN A 68 -18.89 34.04 -11.46
C GLN A 68 -20.21 33.41 -10.98
N GLY A 69 -20.31 33.09 -9.69
CA GLY A 69 -21.51 32.49 -9.09
C GLY A 69 -21.71 30.99 -9.39
N THR A 70 -20.77 30.36 -10.09
CA THR A 70 -20.80 28.93 -10.41
C THR A 70 -19.72 28.18 -9.62
N ALA A 71 -20.09 27.06 -9.00
CA ALA A 71 -19.16 26.16 -8.33
C ALA A 71 -18.64 25.09 -9.30
N TYR A 72 -17.32 24.90 -9.34
CA TYR A 72 -16.64 23.89 -10.13
C TYR A 72 -15.98 22.87 -9.20
N LYS A 73 -16.32 21.58 -9.35
CA LYS A 73 -15.72 20.47 -8.59
C LYS A 73 -14.26 20.30 -8.99
N VAL A 74 -13.36 20.32 -8.02
CA VAL A 74 -11.95 20.01 -8.25
C VAL A 74 -11.79 18.50 -8.26
N SER A 75 -11.34 17.95 -9.38
CA SER A 75 -11.20 16.50 -9.56
C SER A 75 -9.91 16.08 -10.23
N GLN A 76 -9.06 17.03 -10.63
CA GLN A 76 -7.83 16.76 -11.35
C GLN A 76 -6.69 17.68 -10.92
N VAL A 77 -5.47 17.13 -10.94
CA VAL A 77 -4.21 17.87 -10.87
C VAL A 77 -3.47 17.59 -12.16
N SER A 78 -3.21 18.65 -12.95
CA SER A 78 -2.59 18.53 -14.27
C SER A 78 -1.17 17.98 -14.21
N SER A 79 -0.69 17.54 -15.37
CA SER A 79 0.72 17.18 -15.51
C SER A 79 1.60 18.36 -15.11
N ASN A 80 2.67 18.06 -14.36
CA ASN A 80 3.64 19.04 -13.90
C ASN A 80 3.08 20.20 -13.04
N ALA A 81 1.88 20.08 -12.45
CA ALA A 81 1.28 21.17 -11.67
C ALA A 81 2.16 21.63 -10.49
N PHE A 82 2.85 20.70 -9.84
CA PHE A 82 3.64 20.97 -8.63
C PHE A 82 5.10 20.52 -8.74
N VAL A 83 5.72 20.62 -9.93
CA VAL A 83 7.12 20.20 -10.10
C VAL A 83 8.06 21.02 -9.20
N ASN A 84 8.90 20.31 -8.42
CA ASN A 84 9.87 20.87 -7.46
C ASN A 84 9.27 21.71 -6.32
N GLU A 85 7.97 21.65 -6.09
CA GLU A 85 7.36 22.34 -4.94
C GLU A 85 7.81 21.70 -3.61
N LYS A 86 7.78 22.48 -2.53
CA LYS A 86 8.52 22.18 -1.28
C LYS A 86 7.67 21.77 -0.09
N PHE A 87 6.36 21.63 -0.27
CA PHE A 87 5.46 21.16 0.78
C PHE A 87 5.86 19.77 1.28
N GLU A 88 5.59 19.51 2.55
CA GLU A 88 5.85 18.26 3.25
C GLU A 88 4.64 17.33 3.29
N THR A 89 3.43 17.91 3.26
CA THR A 89 2.16 17.17 3.34
C THR A 89 1.22 17.57 2.21
N VAL A 90 0.54 16.61 1.61
CA VAL A 90 -0.65 16.85 0.75
C VAL A 90 -1.86 16.21 1.41
N ILE A 91 -2.96 16.94 1.48
CA ILE A 91 -4.21 16.49 2.09
C ILE A 91 -5.31 16.49 1.02
N ILE A 92 -5.94 15.32 0.83
CA ILE A 92 -7.07 15.10 -0.07
C ILE A 92 -8.31 14.90 0.82
N PRO A 93 -9.15 15.93 1.01
CA PRO A 93 -10.30 15.87 1.93
C PRO A 93 -11.34 14.83 1.53
N SER A 94 -12.20 14.44 2.48
CA SER A 94 -13.17 13.33 2.36
C SER A 94 -14.19 13.45 1.21
N ASN A 95 -14.46 14.67 0.73
CA ASN A 95 -15.36 14.96 -0.38
C ASN A 95 -14.63 15.23 -1.71
N VAL A 96 -13.35 14.86 -1.81
CA VAL A 96 -12.51 15.08 -3.00
C VAL A 96 -12.10 13.75 -3.63
N ASP A 97 -12.54 13.53 -4.87
CA ASP A 97 -12.06 12.45 -5.73
C ASP A 97 -11.08 13.06 -6.74
N ILE A 98 -9.79 12.82 -6.54
CA ILE A 98 -8.73 13.48 -7.33
C ILE A 98 -7.99 12.50 -8.23
N TYR A 99 -7.78 12.90 -9.48
CA TYR A 99 -6.86 12.26 -10.41
C TYR A 99 -5.59 13.08 -10.57
N LEU A 100 -4.42 12.45 -10.39
CA LEU A 100 -3.12 13.08 -10.59
C LEU A 100 -2.55 12.65 -11.93
N PHE A 101 -2.36 13.60 -12.85
CA PHE A 101 -1.72 13.30 -14.12
C PHE A 101 -0.19 13.11 -13.98
N GLU A 102 0.43 12.61 -15.05
CA GLU A 102 1.86 12.34 -15.08
C GLU A 102 2.71 13.51 -14.56
N ASN A 103 3.68 13.24 -13.70
CA ASN A 103 4.60 14.23 -13.11
C ASN A 103 3.91 15.34 -12.28
N ALA A 104 2.65 15.20 -11.88
CA ALA A 104 1.93 16.18 -11.06
C ALA A 104 2.74 16.65 -9.83
N PHE A 105 3.41 15.72 -9.14
CA PHE A 105 4.26 15.94 -7.97
C PHE A 105 5.72 15.55 -8.23
N LYS A 106 6.24 15.81 -9.43
CA LYS A 106 7.62 15.46 -9.77
C LYS A 106 8.62 16.24 -8.92
N ASN A 107 9.64 15.56 -8.41
CA ASN A 107 10.76 16.13 -7.64
C ASN A 107 10.33 16.98 -6.42
N CYS A 108 9.16 16.73 -5.84
CA CYS A 108 8.75 17.28 -4.55
C CYS A 108 9.53 16.58 -3.42
N LYS A 109 10.82 16.88 -3.29
CA LYS A 109 11.76 16.13 -2.43
C LYS A 109 11.45 16.22 -0.93
N ASN A 110 10.72 17.25 -0.53
CA ASN A 110 10.31 17.46 0.86
C ASN A 110 8.99 16.76 1.19
N LEU A 111 8.23 16.31 0.18
CA LEU A 111 6.96 15.65 0.38
C LEU A 111 7.19 14.31 1.09
N LYS A 112 6.71 14.24 2.32
CA LYS A 112 6.83 13.08 3.22
C LYS A 112 5.51 12.33 3.33
N LYS A 113 4.39 13.01 3.16
CA LYS A 113 3.08 12.47 3.54
C LYS A 113 1.97 12.88 2.58
N ILE A 114 1.11 11.93 2.24
CA ILE A 114 -0.16 12.18 1.56
C ILE A 114 -1.29 11.60 2.43
N ILE A 115 -2.14 12.49 2.94
CA ILE A 115 -3.34 12.13 3.71
C ILE A 115 -4.51 12.04 2.73
N ILE A 116 -5.07 10.84 2.61
CA ILE A 116 -6.18 10.53 1.71
C ILE A 116 -7.43 10.31 2.56
N ASP A 117 -8.21 11.36 2.75
CA ASP A 117 -9.55 11.23 3.36
C ASP A 117 -10.61 10.89 2.29
N GLY A 118 -10.45 11.46 1.09
CA GLY A 118 -11.29 11.19 -0.09
C GLY A 118 -10.78 10.02 -0.93
N ASP A 119 -10.79 10.18 -2.26
CA ASP A 119 -10.30 9.17 -3.20
C ASP A 119 -9.12 9.72 -4.02
N LEU A 120 -8.06 8.92 -4.16
CA LEU A 120 -6.87 9.25 -4.95
C LEU A 120 -6.70 8.26 -6.10
N SER A 121 -6.58 8.75 -7.33
CA SER A 121 -6.10 8.02 -8.51
C SER A 121 -4.95 8.77 -9.19
N TYR A 122 -4.09 8.08 -9.93
CA TYR A 122 -2.91 8.72 -10.52
C TYR A 122 -2.35 7.98 -11.74
N ASP A 123 -1.72 8.72 -12.64
CA ASP A 123 -0.87 8.19 -13.70
C ASP A 123 0.44 7.66 -13.15
N LYS A 124 0.97 6.60 -13.78
CA LYS A 124 2.34 6.13 -13.51
C LYS A 124 3.32 7.30 -13.67
N GLY A 125 4.08 7.58 -12.62
CA GLY A 125 5.05 8.68 -12.61
C GLY A 125 4.52 10.01 -12.05
N ALA A 126 3.28 10.07 -11.56
CA ALA A 126 2.76 11.25 -10.85
C ALA A 126 3.71 11.76 -9.74
N PHE A 127 4.40 10.83 -9.06
CA PHE A 127 5.37 11.11 -7.98
C PHE A 127 6.83 10.93 -8.39
N SER A 128 7.17 11.05 -9.68
CA SER A 128 8.54 10.82 -10.17
C SER A 128 9.58 11.68 -9.44
N GLY A 129 10.59 11.06 -8.82
CA GLY A 129 11.62 11.78 -8.06
C GLY A 129 11.19 12.20 -6.64
N SER A 130 9.98 11.86 -6.21
CA SER A 130 9.43 12.11 -4.87
C SER A 130 9.24 10.77 -4.17
N ASN A 131 10.35 10.14 -3.75
CA ASN A 131 10.39 8.70 -3.44
C ASN A 131 10.32 8.36 -1.94
N ASN A 132 9.88 9.29 -1.09
CA ASN A 132 9.86 9.15 0.38
C ASN A 132 8.49 9.53 0.96
N ILE A 133 7.41 9.14 0.27
CA ILE A 133 6.04 9.53 0.61
C ILE A 133 5.32 8.38 1.33
N GLU A 134 4.90 8.61 2.56
CA GLU A 134 3.96 7.75 3.27
C GLU A 134 2.53 8.16 2.96
N PHE A 135 1.65 7.18 2.83
CA PHE A 135 0.23 7.42 2.58
C PHE A 135 -0.57 7.02 3.82
N GLU A 136 -1.55 7.85 4.19
CA GLU A 136 -2.43 7.64 5.34
C GLU A 136 -3.84 8.17 5.05
N GLY A 137 -4.72 8.13 6.06
CA GLY A 137 -6.11 8.55 5.94
C GLY A 137 -7.07 7.42 5.54
N PRO A 138 -8.38 7.56 5.81
CA PRO A 138 -9.37 6.50 5.61
C PRO A 138 -9.51 6.05 4.14
N GLY A 139 -9.28 6.95 3.18
CA GLY A 139 -9.28 6.66 1.75
C GLY A 139 -8.11 5.80 1.26
N LEU A 140 -7.06 5.63 2.08
CA LEU A 140 -5.95 4.72 1.76
C LEU A 140 -6.43 3.28 1.53
N SER A 141 -7.42 2.82 2.28
CA SER A 141 -7.96 1.47 2.17
C SER A 141 -8.43 1.13 0.74
N LYS A 142 -9.17 2.05 0.10
CA LYS A 142 -9.64 1.94 -1.29
C LYS A 142 -8.48 1.96 -2.28
N LEU A 143 -7.48 2.82 -2.05
CA LEU A 143 -6.27 2.87 -2.88
C LEU A 143 -5.53 1.53 -2.83
N VAL A 144 -5.31 1.00 -1.63
CA VAL A 144 -4.64 -0.29 -1.39
C VAL A 144 -5.40 -1.44 -2.04
N GLU A 145 -6.72 -1.50 -1.89
CA GLU A 145 -7.56 -2.54 -2.49
C GLU A 145 -7.43 -2.52 -4.02
N ARG A 146 -7.57 -1.34 -4.64
CA ARG A 146 -7.48 -1.19 -6.09
C ARG A 146 -6.10 -1.59 -6.62
N LEU A 147 -5.02 -1.08 -6.02
CA LEU A 147 -3.66 -1.41 -6.44
C LEU A 147 -3.33 -2.90 -6.25
N SER A 148 -3.81 -3.50 -5.16
CA SER A 148 -3.62 -4.93 -4.90
C SER A 148 -4.29 -5.80 -5.96
N LYS A 149 -5.55 -5.50 -6.32
CA LYS A 149 -6.27 -6.22 -7.39
C LYS A 149 -5.55 -6.09 -8.74
N ASN A 150 -5.17 -4.86 -9.10
CA ASN A 150 -4.46 -4.60 -10.36
C ASN A 150 -3.16 -5.41 -10.46
N LEU A 151 -2.38 -5.52 -9.38
CA LEU A 151 -1.14 -6.32 -9.37
C LEU A 151 -1.42 -7.81 -9.56
N LEU A 152 -2.40 -8.37 -8.84
CA LEU A 152 -2.74 -9.79 -8.97
C LEU A 152 -3.27 -10.11 -10.37
N GLU A 153 -4.10 -9.25 -10.95
CA GLU A 153 -4.58 -9.37 -12.33
C GLU A 153 -3.43 -9.33 -13.35
N GLU A 154 -2.52 -8.35 -13.22
CA GLU A 154 -1.32 -8.24 -14.07
C GLU A 154 -0.48 -9.52 -14.01
N TRP A 155 -0.34 -10.10 -12.82
CA TRP A 155 0.46 -11.31 -12.60
C TRP A 155 -0.30 -12.60 -12.88
N LYS A 156 -1.58 -12.51 -13.27
CA LYS A 156 -2.47 -13.67 -13.50
C LYS A 156 -2.58 -14.56 -12.26
N ILE A 157 -2.54 -13.96 -11.07
CA ILE A 157 -2.82 -14.62 -9.80
C ILE A 157 -4.32 -14.45 -9.52
N PRO A 158 -5.07 -15.54 -9.23
CA PRO A 158 -6.49 -15.43 -8.94
C PRO A 158 -6.78 -14.53 -7.73
N ILE A 159 -7.86 -13.75 -7.83
CA ILE A 159 -8.41 -12.93 -6.74
C ILE A 159 -9.57 -13.70 -6.12
N ASN A 160 -9.74 -13.60 -4.79
CA ASN A 160 -10.80 -14.28 -4.05
C ASN A 160 -10.85 -15.81 -4.28
N GLN A 161 -9.68 -16.44 -4.44
CA GLN A 161 -9.59 -17.90 -4.52
C GLN A 161 -10.07 -18.52 -3.19
N ASN A 162 -10.95 -19.52 -3.28
CA ASN A 162 -11.38 -20.24 -2.11
C ASN A 162 -10.28 -21.19 -1.61
N PHE A 163 -9.76 -20.93 -0.40
CA PHE A 163 -8.79 -21.78 0.29
C PHE A 163 -9.37 -22.53 1.49
N GLU A 164 -10.70 -22.63 1.58
CA GLU A 164 -11.38 -23.42 2.59
C GLU A 164 -11.25 -24.92 2.29
N GLY A 165 -11.13 -25.71 3.37
CA GLY A 165 -11.00 -27.16 3.31
C GLY A 165 -9.66 -27.66 3.83
N ASN A 166 -9.69 -28.89 4.34
CA ASN A 166 -8.58 -29.51 5.07
C ASN A 166 -8.09 -30.80 4.43
N SER A 167 -8.54 -31.14 3.21
CA SER A 167 -7.98 -32.30 2.50
C SER A 167 -6.52 -32.03 2.09
N ALA A 168 -5.72 -33.09 1.96
CA ALA A 168 -4.31 -32.97 1.61
C ALA A 168 -4.09 -32.16 0.30
N SER A 169 -4.95 -32.36 -0.71
CA SER A 169 -4.87 -31.62 -1.98
C SER A 169 -5.22 -30.14 -1.82
N GLN A 170 -6.21 -29.80 -1.00
CA GLN A 170 -6.59 -28.41 -0.71
C GLN A 170 -5.49 -27.67 0.05
N LEU A 171 -4.93 -28.29 1.09
CA LEU A 171 -3.82 -27.72 1.85
C LEU A 171 -2.57 -27.55 0.97
N GLN A 172 -2.28 -28.52 0.11
CA GLN A 172 -1.18 -28.44 -0.85
C GLN A 172 -1.39 -27.34 -1.89
N ASN A 173 -2.63 -27.12 -2.36
CA ASN A 173 -2.97 -26.01 -3.24
C ASN A 173 -2.78 -24.66 -2.54
N LYS A 174 -3.28 -24.51 -1.30
CA LYS A 174 -3.09 -23.29 -0.48
C LYS A 174 -1.60 -22.97 -0.34
N ARG A 175 -0.76 -23.96 0.02
CA ARG A 175 0.69 -23.78 0.12
C ARG A 175 1.32 -23.32 -1.19
N LYS A 176 0.96 -23.96 -2.32
CA LYS A 176 1.49 -23.60 -3.64
C LYS A 176 1.10 -22.17 -4.04
N SER A 177 -0.16 -21.77 -3.83
CA SER A 177 -0.61 -20.41 -4.14
C SER A 177 0.14 -19.36 -3.30
N ILE A 178 0.28 -19.60 -1.99
CA ILE A 178 1.03 -18.71 -1.09
C ILE A 178 2.50 -18.61 -1.51
N TYR A 179 3.15 -19.74 -1.81
CA TYR A 179 4.54 -19.76 -2.27
C TYR A 179 4.73 -18.98 -3.57
N ASN A 180 3.85 -19.22 -4.55
CA ASN A 180 3.92 -18.56 -5.85
C ASN A 180 3.70 -17.05 -5.72
N LEU A 181 2.78 -16.62 -4.86
CA LEU A 181 2.58 -15.21 -4.54
C LEU A 181 3.84 -14.59 -3.91
N ALA A 182 4.39 -15.23 -2.88
CA ALA A 182 5.61 -14.77 -2.21
C ALA A 182 6.77 -14.62 -3.20
N LYS A 183 7.01 -15.65 -4.02
CA LYS A 183 8.03 -15.63 -5.06
C LYS A 183 7.80 -14.47 -6.03
N LYS A 184 6.56 -14.27 -6.49
CA LYS A 184 6.23 -13.21 -7.45
C LYS A 184 6.48 -11.82 -6.87
N ILE A 185 6.15 -11.62 -5.60
CA ILE A 185 6.42 -10.36 -4.89
C ILE A 185 7.91 -10.13 -4.79
N ASN A 186 8.68 -11.12 -4.32
CA ASN A 186 10.14 -11.04 -4.22
C ASN A 186 10.82 -10.73 -5.57
N GLU A 187 10.31 -11.30 -6.67
CA GLU A 187 10.78 -11.00 -8.03
C GLU A 187 10.48 -9.57 -8.49
N LYS A 188 9.36 -8.98 -8.04
CA LYS A 188 8.81 -7.73 -8.57
C LYS A 188 9.13 -6.50 -7.71
N PHE A 189 9.35 -6.68 -6.42
CA PHE A 189 9.54 -5.60 -5.45
C PHE A 189 10.98 -5.59 -4.93
N PRO A 190 11.87 -4.75 -5.49
CA PRO A 190 13.24 -4.66 -5.01
C PRO A 190 13.31 -4.16 -3.56
N HIS A 191 14.28 -4.69 -2.82
CA HIS A 191 14.55 -4.40 -1.41
C HIS A 191 15.31 -3.07 -1.22
N SER A 192 14.77 -2.00 -1.81
CA SER A 192 15.35 -0.64 -1.82
C SER A 192 14.35 0.42 -1.39
N GLY A 193 13.26 0.00 -0.75
CA GLY A 193 12.25 0.91 -0.21
C GLY A 193 12.71 1.58 1.07
N ASN A 194 12.24 2.81 1.30
CA ASN A 194 12.61 3.62 2.45
C ASN A 194 11.56 3.59 3.59
N SER A 195 10.36 3.05 3.33
CA SER A 195 9.27 3.02 4.31
C SER A 195 8.65 1.63 4.42
N GLY A 196 8.12 1.33 5.61
CA GLY A 196 7.29 0.16 5.88
C GLY A 196 5.81 0.38 5.59
N ASN A 197 5.41 1.59 5.16
CA ASN A 197 4.03 1.93 4.81
C ASN A 197 3.56 1.12 3.59
N LEU A 198 2.35 0.57 3.64
CA LEU A 198 1.81 -0.25 2.55
C LEU A 198 1.45 0.57 1.31
N GLY A 199 0.93 1.78 1.50
CA GLY A 199 0.67 2.71 0.41
C GLY A 199 1.94 3.04 -0.36
N TYR A 200 3.03 3.36 0.36
CA TYR A 200 4.37 3.52 -0.22
C TYR A 200 4.76 2.31 -1.07
N SER A 201 4.64 1.11 -0.48
CA SER A 201 5.07 -0.13 -1.12
C SER A 201 4.34 -0.35 -2.45
N LEU A 202 3.01 -0.17 -2.47
CA LEU A 202 2.19 -0.35 -3.66
C LEU A 202 2.39 0.76 -4.72
N VAL A 203 2.53 2.01 -4.29
CA VAL A 203 2.67 3.15 -5.20
C VAL A 203 4.03 3.15 -5.88
N PHE A 204 5.11 2.90 -5.13
CA PHE A 204 6.47 2.95 -5.66
C PHE A 204 7.00 1.59 -6.12
N GLN A 205 6.31 0.50 -5.80
CA GLN A 205 6.73 -0.88 -6.07
C GLN A 205 8.13 -1.19 -5.53
N LYS A 206 8.43 -0.76 -4.30
CA LYS A 206 9.67 -1.02 -3.57
C LYS A 206 9.37 -1.24 -2.11
N VAL A 207 10.17 -2.04 -1.42
CA VAL A 207 9.91 -2.41 -0.02
C VAL A 207 11.19 -2.39 0.81
N ASN A 208 11.04 -2.13 2.10
CA ASN A 208 11.95 -2.61 3.13
C ASN A 208 11.37 -3.87 3.79
N HIS A 209 12.02 -4.39 4.84
CA HIS A 209 11.60 -5.61 5.53
C HIS A 209 10.15 -5.54 6.06
N ARG A 210 9.77 -4.40 6.65
CA ARG A 210 8.45 -4.18 7.24
C ARG A 210 7.36 -4.02 6.16
N GLY A 211 7.68 -3.26 5.11
CA GLY A 211 6.80 -3.08 3.95
C GLY A 211 6.55 -4.39 3.20
N MET A 212 7.55 -5.27 3.10
CA MET A 212 7.42 -6.59 2.48
C MET A 212 6.40 -7.47 3.21
N SER A 213 6.48 -7.54 4.55
CA SER A 213 5.53 -8.31 5.37
C SER A 213 4.08 -7.83 5.18
N ARG A 214 3.85 -6.51 5.21
CA ARG A 214 2.52 -5.91 4.99
C ARG A 214 2.02 -6.13 3.57
N LEU A 215 2.88 -5.94 2.57
CA LEU A 215 2.55 -6.16 1.16
C LEU A 215 2.13 -7.61 0.92
N PHE A 216 2.92 -8.56 1.43
CA PHE A 216 2.59 -9.98 1.29
C PHE A 216 1.26 -10.33 1.96
N ARG A 217 1.04 -9.87 3.20
CA ARG A 217 -0.24 -10.07 3.89
C ARG A 217 -1.40 -9.52 3.08
N GLN A 218 -1.32 -8.28 2.61
CA GLN A 218 -2.40 -7.64 1.85
C GLN A 218 -2.69 -8.38 0.55
N LEU A 219 -1.66 -8.74 -0.21
CA LEU A 219 -1.84 -9.46 -1.48
C LEU A 219 -2.35 -10.88 -1.25
N ALA A 220 -1.95 -11.55 -0.17
CA ALA A 220 -2.48 -12.86 0.19
C ALA A 220 -3.97 -12.79 0.56
N ILE A 221 -4.39 -11.75 1.29
CA ILE A 221 -5.80 -11.50 1.60
C ILE A 221 -6.59 -11.24 0.31
N THR A 222 -6.06 -10.38 -0.58
CA THR A 222 -6.68 -10.09 -1.88
C THR A 222 -6.77 -11.34 -2.76
N MET A 223 -5.78 -12.22 -2.69
CA MET A 223 -5.78 -13.53 -3.37
C MET A 223 -6.83 -14.49 -2.80
N GLY A 224 -7.29 -14.30 -1.55
CA GLY A 224 -8.37 -15.09 -0.93
C GLY A 224 -8.00 -15.75 0.40
N ILE A 225 -6.80 -15.53 0.95
CA ILE A 225 -6.45 -15.98 2.30
C ILE A 225 -7.27 -15.18 3.32
N LYS A 226 -7.91 -15.86 4.28
CA LYS A 226 -8.68 -15.16 5.32
C LYS A 226 -7.76 -14.26 6.15
N PRO A 227 -8.17 -13.03 6.52
CA PRO A 227 -7.37 -12.17 7.41
C PRO A 227 -7.01 -12.85 8.75
N THR A 228 -7.84 -13.78 9.22
CA THR A 228 -7.61 -14.59 10.43
C THR A 228 -6.61 -15.74 10.25
N ASP A 229 -6.13 -15.97 9.03
CA ASP A 229 -5.16 -17.02 8.68
C ASP A 229 -3.78 -16.45 8.36
N ILE A 230 -3.59 -15.13 8.41
CA ILE A 230 -2.31 -14.49 8.08
C ILE A 230 -2.09 -13.21 8.88
N PHE A 231 -0.93 -13.15 9.54
CA PHE A 231 -0.57 -12.03 10.41
C PHE A 231 0.81 -11.49 10.08
N ASN A 232 1.01 -10.20 10.31
CA ASN A 232 2.35 -9.61 10.31
C ASN A 232 3.02 -10.01 11.62
N ALA A 233 4.22 -10.56 11.52
CA ALA A 233 4.97 -11.08 12.65
C ALA A 233 6.27 -10.33 12.79
N ALA A 234 6.80 -10.25 14.01
CA ALA A 234 8.12 -9.70 14.25
C ALA A 234 8.77 -10.27 15.51
N ASP A 235 10.08 -10.10 15.59
CA ASP A 235 10.87 -10.43 16.77
C ASP A 235 10.86 -9.30 17.81
N GLY A 236 10.17 -8.20 17.52
CA GLY A 236 10.12 -7.03 18.39
C GLY A 236 11.36 -6.13 18.32
N HIS A 237 12.31 -6.43 17.43
CA HIS A 237 13.58 -5.73 17.27
C HIS A 237 13.82 -5.25 15.83
N CYS A 238 14.18 -6.14 14.90
CA CYS A 238 14.63 -5.76 13.55
C CYS A 238 14.09 -6.64 12.42
N SER A 239 13.40 -7.74 12.72
CA SER A 239 12.91 -8.68 11.71
C SER A 239 11.39 -8.67 11.63
N PHE A 240 10.85 -8.73 10.41
CA PHE A 240 9.42 -8.73 10.12
C PHE A 240 9.04 -9.79 9.09
N TRP A 241 8.20 -10.74 9.44
CA TRP A 241 7.79 -11.83 8.55
C TRP A 241 6.27 -12.01 8.64
N ASN A 242 5.75 -13.15 8.21
CA ASN A 242 4.33 -13.45 8.37
C ASN A 242 4.10 -14.81 9.02
N TYR A 243 3.11 -14.87 9.91
CA TYR A 243 2.49 -16.13 10.30
C TYR A 243 1.42 -16.49 9.29
N VAL A 244 1.37 -17.76 8.87
CA VAL A 244 0.33 -18.26 7.97
C VAL A 244 -0.24 -19.58 8.48
N ARG A 245 -1.57 -19.66 8.58
CA ARG A 245 -2.28 -20.87 8.98
C ARG A 245 -2.55 -21.78 7.79
N ILE A 246 -2.09 -23.02 7.89
CA ILE A 246 -2.37 -24.09 6.93
C ILE A 246 -3.00 -25.27 7.69
N GLY A 247 -4.28 -25.55 7.43
CA GLY A 247 -5.03 -26.52 8.22
C GLY A 247 -5.15 -26.05 9.66
N ASN A 248 -4.71 -26.88 10.61
CA ASN A 248 -4.72 -26.56 12.04
C ASN A 248 -3.34 -26.10 12.56
N GLU A 249 -2.44 -25.68 11.68
CA GLU A 249 -1.05 -25.37 12.02
C GLU A 249 -0.63 -23.99 11.57
N TRP A 250 0.20 -23.33 12.39
CA TRP A 250 0.77 -22.02 12.13
C TRP A 250 2.23 -22.11 11.74
N TYR A 251 2.57 -21.53 10.59
CA TYR A 251 3.92 -21.52 10.01
C TYR A 251 4.48 -20.11 9.95
N ASN A 252 5.79 -19.98 10.07
CA ASN A 252 6.50 -18.75 9.74
C ASN A 252 6.84 -18.77 8.24
N VAL A 253 6.61 -17.65 7.54
CA VAL A 253 7.04 -17.46 6.16
C VAL A 253 7.71 -16.09 6.02
N ASP A 254 8.85 -16.04 5.33
CA ASP A 254 9.62 -14.81 5.16
C ASP A 254 9.90 -14.56 3.69
N VAL A 255 9.18 -13.61 3.09
CA VAL A 255 9.33 -13.24 1.69
C VAL A 255 10.59 -12.42 1.43
N TYR A 256 11.11 -11.73 2.44
CA TYR A 256 12.20 -10.77 2.31
C TYR A 256 13.55 -11.47 2.26
N THR A 257 13.79 -12.46 3.11
CA THR A 257 15.10 -13.11 3.22
C THR A 257 15.17 -14.51 2.59
N PHE A 258 14.03 -15.12 2.22
CA PHE A 258 14.04 -16.45 1.61
C PHE A 258 14.69 -16.45 0.22
N ASP A 259 15.56 -17.43 -0.03
CA ASP A 259 16.32 -17.54 -1.28
C ASP A 259 15.49 -18.21 -2.40
N PHE A 260 14.63 -17.42 -3.03
CA PHE A 260 13.85 -17.86 -4.19
C PHE A 260 14.70 -18.14 -5.45
N LYS A 261 15.97 -17.74 -5.49
CA LYS A 261 16.88 -18.08 -6.60
C LYS A 261 17.35 -19.53 -6.46
N LYS A 262 17.71 -19.95 -5.24
CA LYS A 262 18.03 -21.34 -4.92
C LYS A 262 16.81 -22.25 -5.05
N TYR A 263 15.64 -21.78 -4.60
CA TYR A 263 14.38 -22.52 -4.68
C TYR A 263 13.49 -21.97 -5.82
N SER A 264 13.86 -22.26 -7.07
CA SER A 264 13.12 -21.74 -8.23
C SER A 264 11.74 -22.39 -8.44
N SER A 265 11.50 -23.57 -7.85
CA SER A 265 10.23 -24.29 -7.84
C SER A 265 9.66 -24.40 -6.42
N TYR A 266 8.38 -24.80 -6.30
CA TYR A 266 7.73 -24.99 -5.01
C TYR A 266 8.53 -25.89 -4.08
N THR A 267 8.69 -25.46 -2.82
CA THR A 267 9.31 -26.25 -1.76
C THR A 267 8.53 -26.07 -0.45
N ASN A 268 8.47 -27.13 0.36
CA ASN A 268 7.93 -27.04 1.72
C ASN A 268 8.83 -26.21 2.64
N GLY A 269 10.11 -26.05 2.31
CA GLY A 269 11.08 -25.30 3.12
C GLY A 269 10.80 -23.79 3.24
N PHE A 270 9.79 -23.27 2.55
CA PHE A 270 9.29 -21.90 2.74
C PHE A 270 8.38 -21.76 3.97
N PHE A 271 7.79 -22.86 4.43
CA PHE A 271 6.87 -22.89 5.57
C PHE A 271 7.62 -23.43 6.80
N PHE A 272 8.24 -22.52 7.55
CA PHE A 272 9.11 -22.88 8.66
C PHE A 272 8.32 -23.17 9.94
N SER A 273 8.70 -24.25 10.62
CA SER A 273 8.47 -24.37 12.07
C SER A 273 9.21 -23.27 12.83
N ASN A 274 8.87 -23.05 14.09
CA ASN A 274 9.56 -22.12 14.97
C ASN A 274 11.05 -22.42 15.10
N LYS A 275 11.41 -23.70 15.20
CA LYS A 275 12.80 -24.13 15.34
C LYS A 275 13.58 -23.82 14.06
N GLU A 276 13.03 -24.18 12.90
CA GLU A 276 13.66 -23.89 11.61
C GLU A 276 13.75 -22.37 11.37
N PHE A 277 12.71 -21.62 11.74
CA PHE A 277 12.67 -20.17 11.56
C PHE A 277 13.65 -19.44 12.47
N SER A 278 13.84 -19.90 13.70
CA SER A 278 14.87 -19.36 14.60
C SER A 278 16.26 -19.51 13.99
N ASN A 279 16.57 -20.68 13.43
CA ASN A 279 17.83 -20.92 12.74
C ASN A 279 17.96 -20.04 11.48
N HIS A 280 16.86 -19.85 10.75
CA HIS A 280 16.80 -18.99 9.57
C HIS A 280 17.10 -17.52 9.92
N LEU A 281 16.48 -16.98 10.97
CA LEU A 281 16.73 -15.62 11.44
C LEU A 281 18.20 -15.44 11.85
N VAL A 282 18.74 -16.35 12.66
CA VAL A 282 20.15 -16.31 13.11
C VAL A 282 21.13 -16.36 11.93
N SER A 283 20.80 -17.10 10.87
CA SER A 283 21.69 -17.31 9.73
C SER A 283 21.62 -16.19 8.69
N ASN A 284 20.45 -15.57 8.52
CA ASN A 284 20.16 -14.71 7.36
C ASN A 284 19.80 -13.27 7.71
N VAL A 285 19.51 -12.95 8.97
CA VAL A 285 19.25 -11.57 9.41
C VAL A 285 20.50 -11.03 10.11
N ASN A 286 21.05 -9.98 9.50
CA ASN A 286 22.23 -9.19 9.85
C ASN A 286 22.91 -9.47 11.22
N TYR A 287 24.15 -9.92 11.11
CA TYR A 287 25.16 -10.34 12.11
C TYR A 287 25.51 -9.32 13.21
N MET A 288 24.89 -8.14 13.20
CA MET A 288 25.26 -7.06 14.11
C MET A 288 24.80 -7.30 15.55
N PHE A 289 23.78 -8.13 15.76
CA PHE A 289 23.32 -8.51 17.10
C PHE A 289 22.78 -9.94 17.05
N SER A 290 23.57 -10.92 17.48
CA SER A 290 23.06 -12.25 17.86
C SER A 290 22.19 -12.10 19.11
N HIS A 291 21.04 -11.44 18.99
CA HIS A 291 20.14 -11.25 20.10
C HIS A 291 19.40 -12.54 20.38
N GLU A 292 19.38 -12.89 21.66
CA GLU A 292 18.61 -14.00 22.26
C GLU A 292 17.17 -14.06 21.70
N ILE A 293 16.61 -12.91 21.32
CA ILE A 293 15.25 -12.76 20.81
C ILE A 293 14.97 -13.50 19.49
N HIS A 294 15.95 -13.64 18.59
CA HIS A 294 15.78 -14.41 17.34
C HIS A 294 15.63 -15.91 17.62
N THR A 295 16.04 -16.37 18.80
CA THR A 295 15.94 -17.78 19.22
C THR A 295 14.80 -18.05 20.19
N GLN A 296 13.93 -17.06 20.42
CA GLN A 296 12.86 -17.12 21.40
C GLN A 296 11.48 -16.94 20.75
N PRO A 297 10.95 -17.98 20.09
CA PRO A 297 9.65 -17.95 19.43
C PRO A 297 8.48 -17.54 20.34
N ASN A 298 8.59 -17.76 21.64
CA ASN A 298 7.61 -17.36 22.66
C ASN A 298 7.59 -15.84 22.95
N LYS A 299 8.59 -15.08 22.47
CA LYS A 299 8.66 -13.62 22.55
C LYS A 299 8.25 -12.91 21.26
N TRP A 300 8.07 -13.65 20.17
CA TRP A 300 7.64 -13.07 18.90
C TRP A 300 6.20 -12.57 18.97
N ILE A 301 5.95 -11.49 18.24
CA ILE A 301 4.73 -10.69 18.34
C ILE A 301 3.97 -10.67 17.02
N VAL A 302 2.68 -10.36 17.11
CA VAL A 302 1.85 -9.98 15.98
C VAL A 302 1.70 -8.46 15.97
N TYR A 303 1.89 -7.84 14.81
CA TYR A 303 1.42 -6.49 14.55
C TYR A 303 0.08 -6.56 13.83
N ASP A 304 -0.94 -5.92 14.39
CA ASP A 304 -2.27 -5.81 13.77
C ASP A 304 -2.39 -4.59 12.83
N ASP A 305 -1.31 -3.81 12.67
CA ASP A 305 -1.31 -2.71 11.72
C ASP A 305 -1.32 -3.21 10.27
N GLN A 306 -2.27 -2.73 9.47
CA GLN A 306 -2.48 -3.19 8.10
C GLN A 306 -1.66 -2.37 7.11
N TYR A 307 -1.62 -1.05 7.30
CA TYR A 307 -1.01 -0.07 6.42
C TYR A 307 0.31 0.47 6.97
N GLY A 308 0.54 0.38 8.29
CA GLY A 308 1.71 0.95 8.93
C GLY A 308 1.66 2.47 8.95
N THR A 309 0.54 3.01 9.45
CA THR A 309 0.31 4.45 9.64
C THR A 309 0.10 4.75 11.12
N ASP A 310 0.43 5.96 11.56
CA ASP A 310 0.32 6.38 12.97
C ASP A 310 -1.14 6.35 13.50
N GLY A 311 -2.13 6.35 12.60
CA GLY A 311 -3.57 6.43 12.92
C GLY A 311 -4.35 5.10 12.91
N GLU A 312 -3.75 3.97 12.52
CA GLU A 312 -4.43 2.66 12.59
C GLU A 312 -4.66 2.17 14.03
N ILE A 313 -3.99 2.81 15.00
CA ILE A 313 -3.90 2.33 16.39
C ILE A 313 -5.02 2.92 17.28
N VAL A 314 -5.99 3.65 16.72
CA VAL A 314 -6.86 4.50 17.55
C VAL A 314 -8.08 3.79 18.17
N GLU A 315 -8.51 2.60 17.73
CA GLU A 315 -9.76 2.04 18.28
C GLU A 315 -9.64 0.99 19.40
N TYR A 316 -8.52 0.28 19.61
CA TYR A 316 -8.42 -0.61 20.78
C TYR A 316 -6.97 -0.84 21.22
N ARG A 317 -6.51 -0.05 22.20
CA ARG A 317 -5.76 -0.48 23.41
C ARG A 317 -4.87 0.66 23.92
N VAL A 318 -5.21 1.14 25.10
CA VAL A 318 -4.46 2.11 25.91
C VAL A 318 -3.01 1.62 26.08
N LEU A 319 -2.04 2.51 25.89
CA LEU A 319 -0.65 2.32 26.32
C LEU A 319 -0.65 1.76 27.75
N LEU A 320 -0.15 0.54 27.95
CA LEU A 320 -0.02 0.00 29.30
C LEU A 320 0.90 0.93 30.09
N SER A 321 0.54 1.21 31.35
CA SER A 321 1.21 2.14 32.26
C SER A 321 2.68 1.77 32.58
N ASN A 322 3.18 0.68 32.03
CA ASN A 322 4.55 0.20 32.14
C ASN A 322 5.47 0.60 30.97
N GLY A 323 4.97 1.33 29.96
CA GLY A 323 5.76 1.77 28.81
C GLY A 323 6.02 0.69 27.75
N GLU A 324 5.31 -0.44 27.82
CA GLU A 324 5.29 -1.42 26.73
C GLU A 324 4.37 -0.96 25.59
N ASP A 325 4.84 -1.08 24.36
CA ASP A 325 4.07 -0.75 23.15
C ASP A 325 2.80 -1.63 23.09
N PRO A 326 1.58 -1.04 23.18
CA PRO A 326 0.31 -1.77 23.26
C PRO A 326 0.02 -2.58 21.98
N ASN A 327 0.77 -2.34 20.90
CA ASN A 327 0.66 -3.01 19.61
C ASN A 327 1.47 -4.32 19.53
N LYS A 328 2.19 -4.67 20.59
CA LYS A 328 3.03 -5.86 20.65
C LYS A 328 2.34 -6.94 21.48
N VAL A 329 1.43 -7.68 20.86
CA VAL A 329 0.85 -8.86 21.49
C VAL A 329 1.67 -10.08 21.11
N LYS A 330 2.11 -10.85 22.11
CA LYS A 330 2.75 -12.15 21.84
C LYS A 330 1.81 -13.00 21.01
N PHE A 331 2.35 -13.69 20.03
CA PHE A 331 1.52 -14.46 19.10
C PHE A 331 0.58 -15.44 19.81
N ASP A 332 1.09 -16.19 20.79
CA ASP A 332 0.30 -17.22 21.48
C ASP A 332 -0.86 -16.60 22.29
N ASP A 333 -0.62 -15.43 22.90
CA ASP A 333 -1.66 -14.66 23.60
C ASP A 333 -2.71 -14.14 22.60
N TYR A 334 -2.27 -13.62 21.45
CA TYR A 334 -3.17 -13.13 20.39
C TYR A 334 -4.08 -14.24 19.85
N ILE A 335 -3.55 -15.43 19.57
CA ILE A 335 -4.33 -16.58 19.09
C ILE A 335 -5.36 -17.01 20.12
N LYS A 336 -4.98 -17.04 21.40
CA LYS A 336 -5.87 -17.40 22.52
C LYS A 336 -7.00 -16.38 22.68
N ASP A 337 -6.66 -15.09 22.76
CA ASP A 337 -7.62 -14.00 22.98
C ASP A 337 -8.65 -13.90 21.85
N ASN A 338 -8.23 -14.13 20.61
CA ASN A 338 -9.08 -14.11 19.42
C ASN A 338 -9.71 -15.47 19.07
N LYS A 339 -9.50 -16.52 19.88
CA LYS A 339 -10.06 -17.86 19.69
C LYS A 339 -9.78 -18.47 18.31
N LEU A 340 -8.57 -18.23 17.78
CA LEU A 340 -8.21 -18.61 16.41
C LEU A 340 -7.75 -20.08 16.28
N GLY A 341 -7.40 -20.74 17.39
CA GLY A 341 -6.97 -22.15 17.41
C GLY A 341 -5.69 -22.44 16.61
N GLY A 342 -5.38 -23.73 16.48
CA GLY A 342 -4.20 -24.24 15.79
C GLY A 342 -2.93 -24.27 16.63
N THR A 343 -1.99 -25.13 16.24
CA THR A 343 -0.71 -25.34 16.94
C THR A 343 0.42 -24.68 16.16
N ARG A 344 1.33 -23.99 16.84
CA ARG A 344 2.59 -23.58 16.21
C ARG A 344 3.49 -24.80 16.04
N VAL A 345 3.96 -24.98 14.82
CA VAL A 345 4.84 -26.09 14.46
C VAL A 345 6.29 -25.75 14.76
#